data_AF-A0A9E7EQJ9-F1
#
_entry.id   AF-A0A9E7EQJ9-F1
#
_cell.length_a   1.000
_cell.length_b   1.000
_cell.length_c   1.000
_cell.angle_alpha   90.00
_cell.angle_beta   90.00
_cell.angle_gamma   90.00
#
_symmetry.space_group_name_H-M   'P 1'
#
loop_
_entity.id
_entity.type
_entity.pdbx_description
1 polymer ?
#
loop_
_entity_poly.entity_id
_entity_poly.type
_entity_poly.pdbx_seq_one_letter_code
_entity_poly.pdbx_strand_id
1 'polypeptide(L)'
;MGVKHVVRENDIYLTVCGMQGIHVCFTTLASPGCNLLLPRPGFSSYESAADLASIEVRFYDLVPGRGWEPDLQQLRSLADSATAWLVVINPNNPRGAIYFGAHLQQIDETARDLHIPVIADEIYGHIVFGGSSFVPMASFAHLSPVNTIGSLSNRDRSNPSAPLPFQTSVFDG
;
A
#
# COMPACT_ATOMS: atom_id res chain seq x y z
N MET A 1 -5.33 -16.13 14.86
CA MET A 1 -5.85 -14.78 15.21
C MET A 1 -4.67 -13.92 15.55
N GLY A 2 -4.25 -13.06 14.62
CA GLY A 2 -3.15 -12.13 14.86
C GLY A 2 -3.61 -10.91 15.65
N VAL A 3 -2.69 -10.29 16.38
CA VAL A 3 -2.95 -9.07 17.16
C VAL A 3 -3.33 -7.96 16.18
N LYS A 4 -4.53 -7.39 16.29
CA LYS A 4 -4.86 -6.13 15.60
C LYS A 4 -3.94 -5.05 16.15
N HIS A 5 -3.04 -4.53 15.32
CA HIS A 5 -2.21 -3.40 15.70
C HIS A 5 -3.13 -2.18 15.95
N VAL A 6 -2.99 -1.57 17.13
CA VAL A 6 -3.74 -0.35 17.49
C VAL A 6 -2.88 0.83 17.11
N VAL A 7 -3.28 1.57 16.08
CA VAL A 7 -2.63 2.81 15.64
C VAL A 7 -2.72 3.85 16.74
N ARG A 8 -1.58 4.45 17.09
CA ARG A 8 -1.46 5.53 18.10
C ARG A 8 -1.06 6.82 17.41
N GLU A 9 -1.13 7.93 18.15
CA GLU A 9 -0.74 9.26 17.65
C GLU A 9 0.69 9.29 17.10
N ASN A 10 1.63 8.58 17.75
CA ASN A 10 3.03 8.52 17.32
C ASN A 10 3.27 7.65 16.07
N ASP A 11 2.25 6.92 15.60
CA ASP A 11 2.30 6.13 14.37
C ASP A 11 1.78 6.92 13.16
N ILE A 12 1.36 8.18 13.37
CA ILE A 12 0.76 9.05 12.35
C ILE A 12 1.72 10.19 12.02
N TYR A 13 2.13 10.25 10.76
CA TYR A 13 3.01 11.30 10.24
C TYR A 13 2.25 12.15 9.22
N LEU A 14 2.24 13.47 9.45
CA LEU A 14 1.66 14.42 8.50
C LEU A 14 2.70 14.86 7.49
N THR A 15 2.37 14.68 6.22
CA THR A 15 3.17 15.13 5.08
C THR A 15 2.41 16.19 4.28
N VAL A 16 3.14 17.02 3.53
CA VAL A 16 2.61 18.07 2.63
C VAL A 16 1.61 17.49 1.62
N CYS A 17 1.87 16.29 1.10
CA CYS A 17 0.97 15.54 0.24
C CYS A 17 1.37 14.06 0.20
N GLY A 18 0.55 13.23 -0.47
CA GLY A 18 0.86 11.79 -0.64
C GLY A 18 2.21 11.54 -1.33
N MET A 19 2.60 12.39 -2.29
CA MET A 19 3.92 12.28 -2.94
C MET A 19 5.08 12.50 -1.96
N GLN A 20 4.95 13.43 -1.01
CA GLN A 20 5.96 13.59 0.03
C GLN A 20 5.95 12.38 0.97
N GLY A 21 4.78 11.80 1.29
CA GLY A 21 4.66 10.54 2.02
C GLY A 21 5.45 9.40 1.37
N ILE A 22 5.29 9.21 0.05
CA ILE A 22 6.06 8.24 -0.75
C ILE A 22 7.57 8.49 -0.61
N HIS A 23 7.98 9.75 -0.80
CA HIS A 23 9.40 10.13 -0.72
C HIS A 23 10.00 9.87 0.66
N VAL A 24 9.27 10.18 1.74
CA VAL A 24 9.71 9.91 3.12
C VAL A 24 9.85 8.40 3.34
N CYS A 25 8.89 7.59 2.88
CA CYS A 25 8.97 6.14 3.01
C CYS A 25 10.25 5.59 2.36
N PHE A 26 10.54 6.03 1.14
CA PHE A 26 11.71 5.54 0.40
C PHE A 26 13.03 6.02 1.00
N THR A 27 13.12 7.28 1.41
CA THR A 27 14.37 7.82 1.96
C THR A 27 14.68 7.37 3.39
N THR A 28 13.66 7.07 4.20
CA THR A 28 13.86 6.65 5.60
C THR A 28 14.07 5.15 5.75
N LEU A 29 13.55 4.36 4.82
CA LEU A 29 13.50 2.90 4.95
C LEU A 29 14.38 2.17 3.93
N ALA A 30 15.00 2.89 2.99
CA ALA A 30 15.94 2.31 2.05
C ALA A 30 17.31 2.09 2.66
N SER A 31 17.93 0.97 2.29
CA SER A 31 19.36 0.71 2.50
C SER A 31 20.10 0.81 1.17
N PRO A 32 21.39 1.19 1.16
CA PRO A 32 22.18 1.20 -0.07
C PRO A 32 22.15 -0.15 -0.80
N GLY A 33 21.82 -0.14 -2.09
CA GLY A 33 21.74 -1.34 -2.92
C GLY A 33 20.46 -2.16 -2.74
N CYS A 34 19.45 -1.65 -2.03
CA CYS A 34 18.15 -2.30 -1.96
C CYS A 34 17.34 -2.16 -3.26
N ASN A 35 16.38 -3.07 -3.43
CA ASN A 35 15.34 -2.98 -4.46
C ASN A 35 13.94 -2.92 -3.82
N LEU A 36 12.95 -2.51 -4.60
CA LEU A 36 11.53 -2.58 -4.23
C LEU A 36 10.70 -3.22 -5.32
N LEU A 37 9.57 -3.82 -4.93
CA LEU A 37 8.59 -4.38 -5.85
C LEU A 37 7.48 -3.35 -6.12
N LEU A 38 7.30 -2.96 -7.38
CA LEU A 38 6.33 -1.92 -7.80
C LEU A 38 5.33 -2.48 -8.83
N PRO A 39 4.03 -2.19 -8.73
CA PRO A 39 3.06 -2.67 -9.71
C PRO A 39 3.24 -1.96 -11.05
N ARG A 40 3.01 -2.71 -12.13
CA ARG A 40 2.85 -2.19 -13.49
C ARG A 40 1.53 -2.71 -14.09
N PRO A 41 0.66 -1.81 -14.57
CA PRO A 41 0.76 -0.35 -14.50
C PRO A 41 0.57 0.18 -13.07
N GLY A 42 1.22 1.30 -12.75
CA GLY A 42 1.17 1.94 -11.43
C GLY A 42 1.32 3.46 -11.51
N PHE A 43 1.22 4.13 -10.37
CA PHE A 43 1.32 5.58 -10.27
C PHE A 43 2.78 6.04 -10.41
N SER A 44 3.07 6.82 -11.46
CA SER A 44 4.44 7.12 -11.92
C SER A 44 5.34 7.81 -10.89
N SER A 45 4.77 8.52 -9.90
CA SER A 45 5.54 9.22 -8.87
C SER A 45 6.38 8.27 -7.99
N TYR A 46 6.01 6.99 -7.90
CA TYR A 46 6.83 5.99 -7.22
C TYR A 46 8.18 5.78 -7.92
N GLU A 47 8.19 5.69 -9.25
CA GLU A 47 9.43 5.51 -10.03
C GLU A 47 10.37 6.69 -9.80
N SER A 48 9.86 7.92 -9.92
CA SER A 48 10.66 9.13 -9.68
C SER A 48 11.18 9.24 -8.25
N ALA A 49 10.41 8.80 -7.25
CA ALA A 49 10.85 8.78 -5.87
C ALA A 49 11.94 7.72 -5.63
N ALA A 50 11.82 6.55 -6.26
CA ALA A 50 12.82 5.49 -6.18
C ALA A 50 14.15 5.91 -6.84
N ASP A 51 14.08 6.53 -8.02
CA ASP A 51 15.23 7.08 -8.72
C ASP A 51 16.00 8.09 -7.85
N LEU A 52 15.27 9.02 -7.23
CA LEU A 52 15.84 10.03 -6.34
C LEU A 52 16.51 9.42 -5.09
N ALA A 53 15.96 8.30 -4.60
CA ALA A 53 16.50 7.54 -3.48
C ALA A 53 17.56 6.51 -3.90
N SER A 54 17.89 6.39 -5.19
CA SER A 54 18.80 5.38 -5.75
C SER A 54 18.39 3.93 -5.40
N ILE A 55 17.08 3.64 -5.43
CA ILE A 55 16.52 2.31 -5.18
C ILE A 55 16.23 1.63 -6.53
N GLU A 56 16.64 0.38 -6.69
CA GLU A 56 16.28 -0.41 -7.87
C GLU A 56 14.78 -0.76 -7.85
N VAL A 57 14.05 -0.43 -8.92
CA VAL A 57 12.64 -0.80 -9.06
C VAL A 57 12.51 -2.10 -9.85
N ARG A 58 11.86 -3.10 -9.25
CA ARG A 58 11.48 -4.35 -9.92
C ARG A 58 9.97 -4.39 -10.10
N PHE A 59 9.54 -4.40 -11.35
CA PHE A 59 8.12 -4.34 -11.68
C PHE A 59 7.47 -5.71 -11.63
N TYR A 60 6.37 -5.83 -10.88
CA TYR A 60 5.44 -6.94 -11.00
C TYR A 60 4.18 -6.49 -11.77
N ASP A 61 3.56 -7.41 -12.48
CA ASP A 61 2.45 -7.16 -13.37
C ASP A 61 1.12 -7.34 -12.63
N LEU A 62 0.15 -6.53 -13.06
CA LEU A 62 -1.24 -6.66 -12.68
C LEU A 62 -1.97 -7.43 -13.78
N VAL A 63 -2.68 -8.51 -13.43
CA VAL A 63 -3.24 -9.44 -14.42
C VAL A 63 -4.61 -8.95 -14.93
N PRO A 64 -4.74 -8.51 -16.20
CA PRO A 64 -5.99 -7.92 -16.70
C PRO A 64 -7.19 -8.87 -16.60
N GLY A 65 -6.97 -10.16 -16.89
CA GLY A 65 -8.00 -11.21 -16.82
C GLY A 65 -8.44 -11.60 -15.40
N ARG A 66 -7.75 -11.09 -14.37
CA ARG A 66 -8.09 -11.28 -12.94
C ARG A 66 -8.40 -9.94 -12.26
N GLY A 67 -9.04 -9.02 -12.98
CA GLY A 67 -9.42 -7.72 -12.41
C GLY A 67 -8.23 -6.83 -12.03
N TRP A 68 -7.07 -7.01 -12.68
CA TRP A 68 -5.82 -6.31 -12.38
C TRP A 68 -5.23 -6.63 -11.00
N GLU A 69 -5.52 -7.80 -10.46
CA GLU A 69 -4.86 -8.33 -9.27
C GLU A 69 -3.34 -8.56 -9.51
N PRO A 70 -2.48 -8.24 -8.52
CA PRO A 70 -1.07 -8.59 -8.52
C PRO A 70 -0.76 -10.05 -8.88
N ASP A 71 0.24 -10.26 -9.72
CA ASP A 71 0.79 -11.60 -9.95
C ASP A 71 1.70 -12.04 -8.79
N LEU A 72 1.14 -12.83 -7.87
CA LEU A 72 1.85 -13.31 -6.68
C LEU A 72 3.03 -14.24 -7.01
N GLN A 73 2.99 -14.96 -8.13
CA GLN A 73 4.10 -15.81 -8.55
C GLN A 73 5.27 -14.94 -8.99
N GLN A 74 4.98 -13.86 -9.73
CA GLN A 74 6.00 -12.92 -10.16
C GLN A 74 6.64 -12.20 -8.98
N LEU A 75 5.85 -11.78 -7.99
CA LEU A 75 6.38 -11.21 -6.73
C LEU A 75 7.45 -12.11 -6.11
N ARG A 76 7.17 -13.41 -5.99
CA ARG A 76 8.11 -14.39 -5.43
C ARG A 76 9.35 -14.58 -6.30
N SER A 77 9.22 -14.46 -7.62
CA SER A 77 10.35 -14.61 -8.54
C SER A 77 11.27 -13.39 -8.60
N LEU A 78 10.75 -12.20 -8.29
CA LEU A 78 11.48 -10.93 -8.36
C LEU A 78 12.17 -10.58 -7.04
N ALA A 79 11.63 -11.07 -5.92
CA ALA A 79 12.17 -10.81 -4.60
C ALA A 79 13.52 -11.51 -4.39
N ASP A 80 14.42 -10.82 -3.71
CA ASP A 80 15.69 -11.36 -3.23
C ASP A 80 16.02 -10.84 -1.83
N SER A 81 17.23 -11.15 -1.33
CA SER A 81 17.68 -10.71 -0.01
C SER A 81 17.87 -9.19 0.13
N ALA A 82 17.86 -8.44 -0.98
CA ALA A 82 17.96 -6.99 -1.01
C ALA A 82 16.61 -6.30 -1.21
N THR A 83 15.52 -7.06 -1.41
CA THR A 83 14.16 -6.51 -1.53
C THR A 83 13.72 -5.92 -0.19
N ALA A 84 13.56 -4.60 -0.17
CA ALA A 84 13.23 -3.88 1.05
C ALA A 84 11.72 -3.64 1.23
N TRP A 85 10.96 -3.54 0.13
CA TRP A 85 9.55 -3.14 0.18
C TRP A 85 8.71 -3.76 -0.94
N LEU A 86 7.47 -4.11 -0.61
CA LEU A 86 6.41 -4.34 -1.58
C LEU A 86 5.45 -3.15 -1.60
N VAL A 87 5.32 -2.48 -2.74
CA VAL A 87 4.32 -1.42 -2.92
C VAL A 87 3.03 -2.01 -3.47
N VAL A 88 1.90 -1.72 -2.81
CA VAL A 88 0.55 -2.09 -3.24
C VAL A 88 -0.26 -0.80 -3.41
N ILE A 89 -0.83 -0.59 -4.59
CA ILE A 89 -1.66 0.59 -4.89
C ILE A 89 -3.11 0.14 -5.04
N ASN A 90 -3.95 0.42 -4.05
CA ASN A 90 -5.32 -0.04 -3.97
C ASN A 90 -6.23 1.01 -3.32
N PRO A 91 -7.24 1.56 -4.02
CA PRO A 91 -7.56 1.36 -5.42
C PRO A 91 -6.46 1.80 -6.39
N ASN A 92 -6.24 1.02 -7.45
CA ASN A 92 -5.13 1.23 -8.38
C ASN A 92 -5.35 2.45 -9.27
N ASN A 93 -4.34 3.33 -9.37
CA ASN A 93 -4.20 4.30 -10.45
C ASN A 93 -3.12 3.78 -11.40
N PRO A 94 -3.38 3.60 -12.72
CA PRO A 94 -4.48 4.19 -13.50
C PRO A 94 -5.69 3.29 -13.78
N ARG A 95 -5.75 2.06 -13.26
CA ARG A 95 -6.78 1.09 -13.68
C ARG A 95 -8.13 1.20 -12.98
N GLY A 96 -8.21 1.87 -11.84
CA GLY A 96 -9.39 1.90 -10.98
C GLY A 96 -9.72 0.55 -10.34
N ALA A 97 -8.78 -0.40 -10.36
CA ALA A 97 -8.99 -1.74 -9.80
C ALA A 97 -9.04 -1.70 -8.28
N ILE A 98 -9.88 -2.55 -7.69
CA ILE A 98 -10.06 -2.69 -6.24
C ILE A 98 -9.86 -4.15 -5.89
N TYR A 99 -8.92 -4.43 -5.00
CA TYR A 99 -8.60 -5.79 -4.59
C TYR A 99 -9.54 -6.26 -3.49
N PHE A 100 -10.07 -7.47 -3.65
CA PHE A 100 -10.90 -8.11 -2.63
C PHE A 100 -10.07 -8.57 -1.44
N GLY A 101 -10.70 -8.66 -0.26
CA GLY A 101 -10.03 -9.07 0.98
C GLY A 101 -9.29 -10.41 0.88
N ALA A 102 -9.83 -11.38 0.12
CA ALA A 102 -9.15 -12.66 -0.09
C ALA A 102 -7.81 -12.50 -0.83
N HIS A 103 -7.75 -11.63 -1.85
CA HIS A 103 -6.50 -11.39 -2.58
C HIS A 103 -5.52 -10.53 -1.77
N LEU A 104 -6.02 -9.53 -1.03
CA LEU A 104 -5.20 -8.75 -0.08
C LEU A 104 -4.55 -9.64 0.98
N GLN A 105 -5.27 -10.64 1.50
CA GLN A 105 -4.69 -11.63 2.41
C GLN A 105 -3.56 -12.43 1.74
N GLN A 106 -3.74 -12.86 0.49
CA GLN A 106 -2.71 -13.60 -0.25
C GLN A 106 -1.46 -12.74 -0.53
N ILE A 107 -1.64 -11.44 -0.79
CA ILE A 107 -0.55 -10.48 -0.90
C ILE A 107 0.23 -10.41 0.41
N ASP A 108 -0.47 -10.29 1.54
CA ASP A 108 0.16 -10.20 2.86
C ASP A 108 0.88 -11.49 3.30
N GLU A 109 0.28 -12.65 2.99
CA GLU A 109 0.90 -13.95 3.17
C GLU A 109 2.18 -14.08 2.33
N THR A 110 2.16 -13.56 1.10
CA THR A 110 3.33 -13.52 0.22
C THR A 110 4.41 -12.59 0.77
N ALA A 111 4.06 -11.39 1.23
CA ALA A 111 4.98 -10.46 1.87
C ALA A 111 5.63 -11.07 3.12
N ARG A 112 4.85 -11.78 3.95
CA ARG A 112 5.33 -12.50 5.13
C ARG A 112 6.34 -13.57 4.74
N ASP A 113 5.99 -14.42 3.77
CA ASP A 113 6.88 -15.49 3.32
C ASP A 113 8.21 -14.93 2.79
N LEU A 114 8.18 -13.77 2.14
CA LEU A 114 9.35 -13.06 1.63
C LEU A 114 10.08 -12.23 2.69
N HIS A 115 9.50 -12.07 3.88
CA HIS A 115 10.03 -11.27 4.99
C HIS A 115 10.20 -9.79 4.64
N ILE A 116 9.30 -9.27 3.81
CA ILE A 116 9.33 -7.87 3.36
C ILE A 116 8.09 -7.12 3.88
N PRO A 117 8.25 -5.87 4.33
CA PRO A 117 7.15 -5.01 4.70
C PRO A 117 6.39 -4.47 3.46
N VAL A 118 5.17 -4.00 3.68
CA VAL A 118 4.27 -3.49 2.64
C VAL A 118 4.08 -1.98 2.77
N ILE A 119 4.21 -1.25 1.66
CA ILE A 119 3.67 0.11 1.50
C ILE A 119 2.31 -0.01 0.81
N ALA A 120 1.25 0.40 1.50
CA ALA A 120 -0.10 0.42 0.98
C ALA A 120 -0.51 1.85 0.60
N ASP A 121 -0.56 2.14 -0.71
CA ASP A 121 -1.12 3.38 -1.22
C ASP A 121 -2.65 3.26 -1.31
N GLU A 122 -3.32 3.94 -0.38
CA GLU A 122 -4.76 3.88 -0.20
C GLU A 122 -5.40 5.26 -0.39
N ILE A 123 -4.72 6.16 -1.12
CA ILE A 123 -5.19 7.54 -1.38
C ILE A 123 -6.60 7.57 -1.99
N TYR A 124 -6.97 6.53 -2.75
CA TYR A 124 -8.30 6.39 -3.36
C TYR A 124 -9.28 5.55 -2.55
N GLY A 125 -8.97 5.14 -1.32
CA GLY A 125 -9.80 4.24 -0.51
C GLY A 125 -11.23 4.74 -0.25
N HIS A 126 -11.47 6.06 -0.38
CA HIS A 126 -12.80 6.68 -0.27
C HIS A 126 -13.53 6.87 -1.61
N ILE A 127 -12.85 6.66 -2.73
CA ILE A 127 -13.42 6.77 -4.08
C ILE A 127 -13.67 5.35 -4.60
N VAL A 128 -14.71 4.71 -4.06
CA VAL A 128 -15.15 3.39 -4.49
C VAL A 128 -16.59 3.46 -4.99
N PHE A 129 -16.82 2.97 -6.21
CA PHE A 129 -18.12 3.01 -6.87
C PHE A 129 -18.70 1.60 -7.04
N GLY A 130 -20.02 1.52 -7.25
CA GLY A 130 -20.68 0.28 -7.67
C GLY A 130 -20.91 -0.77 -6.59
N GLY A 131 -20.94 -0.38 -5.31
CA GLY A 131 -21.23 -1.30 -4.19
C GLY A 131 -20.06 -2.18 -3.75
N SER A 132 -18.88 -1.99 -4.35
CA SER A 132 -17.64 -2.61 -3.88
C SER A 132 -17.24 -2.05 -2.51
N SER A 133 -16.75 -2.90 -1.61
CA SER A 133 -16.22 -2.47 -0.32
C SER A 133 -14.70 -2.37 -0.38
N PHE A 134 -14.15 -1.20 -0.07
CA PHE A 134 -12.72 -1.04 0.16
C PHE A 134 -12.31 -1.77 1.45
N VAL A 135 -11.21 -2.52 1.40
CA VAL A 135 -10.60 -3.16 2.56
C VAL A 135 -9.17 -2.62 2.69
N PRO A 136 -8.83 -1.92 3.79
CA PRO A 136 -7.47 -1.47 4.04
C PRO A 136 -6.52 -2.67 4.17
N MET A 137 -5.35 -2.59 3.55
CA MET A 137 -4.27 -3.57 3.64
C MET A 137 -3.85 -3.79 5.10
N ALA A 138 -3.89 -2.74 5.93
CA ALA A 138 -3.60 -2.82 7.36
C ALA A 138 -4.51 -3.79 8.13
N SER A 139 -5.67 -4.18 7.57
CA SER A 139 -6.53 -5.24 8.14
C SER A 139 -5.80 -6.59 8.24
N PHE A 140 -4.76 -6.79 7.43
CA PHE A 140 -3.95 -8.00 7.38
C PHE A 140 -2.60 -7.86 8.08
N ALA A 141 -2.21 -6.67 8.56
CA ALA A 141 -0.87 -6.34 9.12
C ALA A 141 -0.38 -7.18 10.33
N HIS A 142 -1.13 -8.20 10.73
CA HIS A 142 -0.69 -9.22 11.66
C HIS A 142 0.24 -10.27 11.03
N LEU A 143 0.40 -10.32 9.70
CA LEU A 143 1.39 -11.20 9.05
C LEU A 143 2.67 -10.44 8.69
N SER A 144 2.54 -9.22 8.17
CA SER A 144 3.67 -8.35 7.77
C SER A 144 3.48 -6.92 8.25
N PRO A 145 4.57 -6.16 8.52
CA PRO A 145 4.46 -4.73 8.79
C PRO A 145 3.87 -3.99 7.57
N VAL A 146 2.89 -3.11 7.81
CA VAL A 146 2.23 -2.31 6.77
C VAL A 146 2.39 -0.82 7.08
N ASN A 147 2.85 -0.05 6.10
CA ASN A 147 2.86 1.40 6.13
C ASN A 147 1.82 1.94 5.13
N THR A 148 0.77 2.58 5.63
CA THR A 148 -0.33 3.09 4.79
C THR A 148 -0.13 4.56 4.43
N ILE A 149 -0.21 4.86 3.13
CA ILE A 149 -0.22 6.23 2.61
C ILE A 149 -1.65 6.61 2.25
N GLY A 150 -2.19 7.62 2.94
CA GLY A 150 -3.51 8.20 2.67
C GLY A 150 -3.41 9.67 2.23
N SER A 151 -4.54 10.26 1.80
CA SER A 151 -4.60 11.69 1.50
C SER A 151 -6.00 12.28 1.64
N LEU A 152 -6.06 13.59 1.87
CA LEU A 152 -7.30 14.38 1.84
C LEU A 152 -7.63 14.93 0.44
N SER A 153 -6.68 14.91 -0.50
CA SER A 153 -6.85 15.50 -1.83
C SER A 153 -7.97 14.84 -2.65
N ASN A 154 -8.09 13.52 -2.52
CA ASN A 154 -9.03 12.69 -3.27
C ASN A 154 -10.17 12.19 -2.38
N ARG A 155 -10.50 12.92 -1.31
CA ARG A 155 -11.64 12.56 -0.46
C ARG A 155 -12.93 13.04 -1.12
N ASP A 156 -13.89 12.13 -1.24
CA ASP A 156 -15.27 12.53 -1.56
C ASP A 156 -15.83 13.38 -0.40
N ARG A 157 -16.00 14.67 -0.67
CA ARG A 157 -16.55 15.63 0.31
C ARG A 157 -18.06 15.50 0.47
N SER A 158 -18.74 14.81 -0.46
CA SER A 158 -20.20 14.63 -0.41
C SER A 158 -20.63 13.51 0.54
N ASN A 159 -19.71 12.62 0.93
CA ASN A 159 -19.95 11.56 1.91
C ASN A 159 -19.06 11.71 3.16
N PRO A 160 -19.45 12.57 4.13
CA PRO A 160 -18.68 12.79 5.35
C PRO A 160 -18.66 11.58 6.31
N SER A 161 -19.54 10.58 6.10
CA SER A 161 -19.66 9.39 6.94
C SER A 161 -18.67 8.27 6.62
N ALA A 162 -17.90 8.40 5.53
CA ALA A 162 -16.83 7.46 5.22
C ALA A 162 -15.76 7.48 6.33
N PRO A 163 -15.32 6.32 6.86
CA PRO A 163 -14.34 6.23 7.94
C PRO A 163 -13.03 6.91 7.52
N LEU A 164 -12.35 7.60 8.44
CA LEU A 164 -11.04 8.21 8.20
C LEU A 164 -9.98 7.12 7.90
N PRO A 165 -8.89 7.45 7.18
CA PRO A 165 -7.79 6.51 6.91
C PRO A 165 -7.16 5.92 8.18
N PHE A 166 -7.39 6.57 9.32
CA PHE A 166 -7.09 6.06 10.65
C PHE A 166 -8.42 5.94 11.39
N GLN A 167 -8.97 4.73 11.53
CA GLN A 167 -10.02 4.49 12.53
C GLN A 167 -9.38 4.60 13.91
N THR A 168 -9.30 5.82 14.44
CA THR A 168 -9.22 5.97 15.89
C THR A 168 -10.58 5.56 16.43
N SER A 169 -10.63 4.47 17.18
CA SER A 169 -11.72 4.27 18.12
C SER A 169 -11.76 5.53 18.98
N VAL A 170 -12.79 6.35 18.76
CA VAL A 170 -13.03 7.57 19.51
C VAL A 170 -13.00 7.21 20.99
N PHE A 171 -12.23 7.97 21.76
CA PHE A 171 -12.28 7.98 23.21
C PHE A 171 -13.72 8.29 23.65
N ASP A 172 -14.47 7.27 24.06
CA ASP A 172 -15.52 7.47 25.05
C ASP A 172 -14.80 7.47 26.41
N GLY A 173 -15.02 8.56 27.16
CA GLY A 173 -14.33 8.85 28.43
C GLY A 173 -14.71 7.96 29.60
#